data_AF-A0A654CRZ2-F1
#
_entry.id   AF-A0A654CRZ2-F1
#
_cell.length_a   1.000
_cell.length_b   1.000
_cell.length_c   1.000
_cell.angle_alpha   90.00
_cell.angle_beta   90.00
_cell.angle_gamma   90.00
#
_symmetry.space_group_name_H-M   'P 1'
#
loop_
_entity.id
_entity.type
_entity.pdbx_description
1 polymer ?
#
loop_
_entity_poly.entity_id
_entity_poly.type
_entity_poly.pdbx_seq_one_letter_code
_entity_poly.pdbx_strand_id
1 'polypeptide(L)'
;MELFETLSTALSAYRYIVWPLLGLMALVIVIMNWWNEVKYFLLNVACSFPLFGFVARAARRAQVEDREEGSATTWYKTERELCTKYFRFYERVNKDAAFYDKCANYLNKVEERGRKPTGMVLWVASIFLVILEAFIFALVLSPFIATNISANQAEFSAIVISLLIGTILVPATHLMGAEIHKNGLISKARLWHMQAKRDNDAQKLQSDSRIDLDATYLDDGQPKYLHIVNRVQHNAMVTPTWWKTIIAICLISIFAVGAYLIRSSTINEMETQQVNASPFSQDSASPFSAAGNSPFELPEEAAADGQQADDRAASEVAGDRIFAYKLTFIILSVIFVGVQIIGVLIGVFRSFAGTQSKEASGYITGFSSAGEFAAHHELKREQVARDAEAQLSSLQERIEHRHALGASTDRGSRRSFALYVREAEQARARSQAENESKRLQESQRAEQAELDKLRREVALKREREAILAGAEPPAVAAPAAAVAPAAAPVAEVAEVAAEPVDAEQQANLIASLGDLTQYSESELNSIAAELGVDPLVLLSKQKVQVAIKRAKAGV
;
A
#
# COMPACT_ATOMS: atom_id res chain seq x y z
N MET A 1 -8.25 0.63 -44.30
CA MET A 1 -8.37 -0.80 -44.68
C MET A 1 -7.04 -1.44 -45.07
N GLU A 2 -6.15 -0.77 -45.81
CA GLU A 2 -4.83 -1.34 -46.15
C GLU A 2 -3.93 -1.59 -44.93
N LEU A 3 -4.13 -0.92 -43.80
CA LEU A 3 -3.41 -1.23 -42.56
C LEU A 3 -3.92 -2.48 -41.86
N PHE A 4 -5.22 -2.73 -41.87
CA PHE A 4 -5.76 -4.00 -41.41
C PHE A 4 -5.43 -5.13 -42.40
N GLU A 5 -5.34 -4.85 -43.69
CA GLU A 5 -4.86 -5.81 -44.68
C GLU A 5 -3.35 -6.04 -44.61
N THR A 6 -2.51 -5.03 -44.41
CA THR A 6 -1.05 -5.18 -44.23
C THR A 6 -0.69 -5.76 -42.87
N LEU A 7 -1.42 -5.39 -41.82
CA LEU A 7 -1.28 -6.01 -40.51
C LEU A 7 -1.83 -7.44 -40.52
N SER A 8 -2.94 -7.73 -41.20
CA SER A 8 -3.44 -9.11 -41.32
C SER A 8 -2.60 -9.96 -42.28
N THR A 9 -2.07 -9.40 -43.37
CA THR A 9 -1.11 -10.11 -44.24
C THR A 9 0.21 -10.32 -43.52
N ALA A 10 0.74 -9.35 -42.78
CA ALA A 10 1.93 -9.53 -41.93
C ALA A 10 1.66 -10.52 -40.78
N LEU A 11 0.52 -10.45 -40.09
CA LEU A 11 0.12 -11.43 -39.08
C LEU A 11 -0.04 -12.82 -39.70
N SER A 12 -0.57 -12.92 -40.91
CA SER A 12 -0.74 -14.20 -41.61
C SER A 12 0.61 -14.76 -42.10
N ALA A 13 1.50 -13.90 -42.61
CA ALA A 13 2.82 -14.25 -43.11
C ALA A 13 3.75 -14.70 -41.97
N TYR A 14 3.68 -14.01 -40.83
CA TYR A 14 4.47 -14.32 -39.64
C TYR A 14 3.66 -15.06 -38.56
N ARG A 15 2.52 -15.68 -38.91
CA ARG A 15 1.62 -16.33 -37.92
C ARG A 15 2.33 -17.35 -37.04
N TYR A 16 3.30 -18.06 -37.61
CA TYR A 16 4.11 -19.07 -36.92
C TYR A 16 5.12 -18.49 -35.94
N ILE A 17 5.38 -17.17 -35.97
CA ILE A 17 6.25 -16.47 -35.03
C ILE A 17 5.40 -15.65 -34.05
N VAL A 18 4.41 -14.92 -34.57
CA VAL A 18 3.56 -14.01 -33.78
C VAL A 18 2.71 -14.77 -32.77
N TRP A 19 2.06 -15.88 -33.15
CA TRP A 19 1.21 -16.63 -32.21
C TRP A 19 2.01 -17.31 -31.09
N PRO A 20 3.15 -17.98 -31.36
CA PRO A 20 4.01 -18.48 -30.30
C PRO A 20 4.60 -17.37 -29.42
N LEU A 21 4.95 -16.22 -29.98
CA LEU A 21 5.46 -15.09 -29.21
C LEU A 21 4.39 -14.53 -28.25
N LEU A 22 3.16 -14.32 -28.74
CA LEU A 22 2.04 -13.89 -27.90
C LEU A 22 1.67 -14.96 -26.87
N GLY A 23 1.70 -16.24 -27.24
CA GLY A 23 1.49 -17.37 -26.33
C GLY A 23 2.58 -17.42 -25.25
N LEU A 24 3.84 -17.20 -25.60
CA LEU A 24 4.95 -17.12 -24.66
C LEU A 24 4.81 -15.91 -23.75
N MET A 25 4.43 -14.74 -24.29
CA MET A 25 4.18 -13.54 -23.48
C MET A 25 3.04 -13.79 -22.48
N ALA A 26 1.94 -14.39 -22.91
CA ALA A 26 0.82 -14.77 -22.05
C ALA A 26 1.27 -15.78 -20.98
N LEU A 27 2.03 -16.81 -21.36
CA LEU A 27 2.60 -17.79 -20.43
C LEU A 27 3.50 -17.11 -19.38
N VAL A 28 4.38 -16.21 -19.81
CA VAL A 28 5.26 -15.45 -18.90
C VAL A 28 4.42 -14.60 -17.94
N ILE A 29 3.37 -13.93 -18.42
CA ILE A 29 2.46 -13.15 -17.55
C ILE A 29 1.76 -14.05 -16.53
N VAL A 30 1.29 -15.23 -16.94
CA VAL A 30 0.67 -16.21 -16.04
C VAL A 30 1.69 -16.71 -15.00
N ILE A 31 2.91 -17.04 -15.42
CA ILE A 31 4.00 -17.47 -14.53
C ILE A 31 4.35 -16.36 -13.54
N MET A 32 4.43 -15.10 -13.98
CA MET A 32 4.69 -13.96 -13.11
C MET A 32 3.58 -13.79 -12.06
N ASN A 33 2.32 -13.97 -12.47
CA ASN A 33 1.18 -13.87 -11.57
C ASN A 33 1.17 -15.01 -10.52
N TRP A 34 1.57 -16.22 -10.90
CA TRP A 34 1.57 -17.42 -10.04
C TRP A 34 2.97 -17.85 -9.57
N TRP A 35 3.91 -16.91 -9.57
CA TRP A 35 5.33 -17.19 -9.34
C TRP A 35 5.62 -17.90 -8.01
N ASN A 36 4.79 -17.66 -6.99
CA ASN A 36 4.92 -18.30 -5.69
C ASN A 36 4.60 -19.80 -5.74
N GLU A 37 3.53 -20.17 -6.44
CA GLU A 37 3.13 -21.57 -6.60
C GLU A 37 4.14 -22.30 -7.51
N VAL A 38 4.65 -21.62 -8.54
CA VAL A 38 5.73 -22.15 -9.41
C VAL A 38 7.03 -22.38 -8.61
N LYS A 39 7.43 -21.44 -7.75
CA LYS A 39 8.59 -21.59 -6.88
C LYS A 39 8.44 -22.77 -5.92
N TYR A 40 7.25 -22.97 -5.36
CA TYR A 40 6.96 -24.10 -4.48
C TYR A 40 7.00 -25.43 -5.24
N PHE A 41 6.38 -25.48 -6.43
CA PHE A 41 6.43 -26.63 -7.32
C PHE A 41 7.87 -27.00 -7.70
N LEU A 42 8.67 -26.02 -8.13
CA LEU A 42 10.08 -26.23 -8.46
C LEU A 42 10.90 -26.68 -7.25
N LEU A 43 10.60 -26.19 -6.04
CA LEU A 43 11.23 -26.71 -4.82
C LEU A 43 10.91 -28.21 -4.64
N ASN A 44 9.64 -28.60 -4.73
CA ASN A 44 9.25 -29.99 -4.54
C ASN A 44 9.89 -30.91 -5.61
N VAL A 45 9.91 -30.48 -6.88
CA VAL A 45 10.61 -31.18 -7.97
C VAL A 45 12.12 -31.27 -7.71
N ALA A 46 12.75 -30.17 -7.30
CA ALA A 46 14.18 -30.15 -7.02
C ALA A 46 14.57 -30.98 -5.79
N CYS A 47 13.66 -31.15 -4.82
CA CYS A 47 13.88 -32.02 -3.66
C CYS A 47 13.66 -33.49 -4.00
N SER A 48 12.61 -33.81 -4.75
CA SER A 48 12.17 -35.18 -5.06
C SER A 48 12.96 -35.88 -6.18
N PHE A 49 13.70 -35.13 -7.02
CA PHE A 49 14.37 -35.71 -8.18
C PHE A 49 15.36 -36.84 -7.80
N PRO A 50 15.25 -38.05 -8.37
CA PRO A 50 15.92 -39.23 -7.84
C PRO A 50 17.45 -39.20 -7.97
N LEU A 51 17.99 -38.57 -9.02
CA LEU A 51 19.42 -38.59 -9.33
C LEU A 51 20.19 -37.41 -8.72
N PHE A 52 19.70 -36.19 -8.96
CA PHE A 52 20.34 -34.93 -8.58
C PHE A 52 19.52 -34.10 -7.58
N GLY A 53 18.41 -34.63 -7.09
CA GLY A 53 17.57 -33.93 -6.15
C GLY A 53 18.26 -33.69 -4.80
N PHE A 54 17.75 -32.73 -4.04
CA PHE A 54 18.31 -32.40 -2.74
C PHE A 54 18.36 -33.63 -1.83
N VAL A 55 17.29 -34.41 -1.73
CA VAL A 55 17.24 -35.60 -0.86
C VAL A 55 18.29 -36.65 -1.28
N ALA A 56 18.41 -36.94 -2.58
CA ALA A 56 19.40 -37.91 -3.08
C ALA A 56 20.85 -37.46 -2.83
N ARG A 57 21.14 -36.16 -2.98
CA ARG A 57 22.47 -35.60 -2.72
C ARG A 57 22.75 -35.47 -1.22
N ALA A 58 21.80 -34.98 -0.44
CA ALA A 58 21.92 -34.75 1.00
C ALA A 58 22.08 -36.07 1.77
N ALA A 59 21.34 -37.11 1.37
CA ALA A 59 21.54 -38.43 1.90
C ALA A 59 22.99 -38.88 1.71
N ARG A 60 23.66 -38.57 0.58
CA ARG A 60 25.05 -38.95 0.23
C ARG A 60 26.15 -38.21 0.99
N ARG A 61 25.85 -37.10 1.65
CA ARG A 61 26.85 -36.32 2.40
C ARG A 61 27.17 -36.96 3.74
N ALA A 62 28.33 -36.62 4.30
CA ALA A 62 28.66 -36.92 5.69
C ALA A 62 27.67 -36.17 6.60
N GLN A 63 27.03 -36.90 7.51
CA GLN A 63 26.07 -36.31 8.43
C GLN A 63 26.83 -35.62 9.55
N VAL A 64 26.66 -34.30 9.66
CA VAL A 64 27.24 -33.49 10.73
C VAL A 64 26.08 -33.07 11.63
N GLU A 65 26.17 -33.42 12.91
CA GLU A 65 25.23 -32.98 13.91
C GLU A 65 25.41 -31.50 14.19
N ASP A 66 24.29 -30.81 14.32
CA ASP A 66 24.21 -29.39 14.57
C ASP A 66 23.43 -29.19 15.88
N ARG A 67 24.18 -29.14 16.97
CA ARG A 67 23.64 -28.91 18.31
C ARG A 67 23.62 -27.42 18.57
N GLU A 68 22.43 -26.85 18.54
CA GLU A 68 22.20 -25.46 18.92
C GLU A 68 22.12 -25.38 20.45
N GLU A 69 22.81 -24.41 21.05
CA GLU A 69 22.91 -24.24 22.50
C GLU A 69 21.52 -23.93 23.07
N GLY A 70 20.96 -24.84 23.87
CA GLY A 70 19.60 -24.73 24.41
C GLY A 70 18.48 -25.40 23.60
N SER A 71 18.78 -26.10 22.50
CA SER A 71 17.81 -27.01 21.86
C SER A 71 17.89 -28.42 22.45
N ALA A 72 16.73 -29.01 22.75
CA ALA A 72 16.63 -30.39 23.25
C ALA A 72 16.94 -31.42 22.16
N THR A 73 16.81 -31.05 20.89
CA THR A 73 16.86 -31.97 19.74
C THR A 73 18.16 -31.76 18.94
N THR A 74 18.91 -32.85 18.70
CA THR A 74 20.04 -32.83 17.78
C THR A 74 19.55 -33.03 16.35
N TRP A 75 19.85 -32.07 15.48
CA TRP A 75 19.50 -32.09 14.06
C TRP A 75 20.73 -32.39 13.22
N TYR A 76 20.59 -33.11 12.11
CA TYR A 76 21.63 -33.10 11.09
C TYR A 76 21.53 -31.81 10.26
N LYS A 77 22.68 -31.25 9.86
CA LYS A 77 22.72 -30.03 9.02
C LYS A 77 21.87 -30.15 7.74
N THR A 78 21.85 -31.34 7.15
CA THR A 78 21.08 -31.68 5.94
C THR A 78 19.56 -31.68 6.18
N GLU A 79 19.11 -32.21 7.31
CA GLU A 79 17.71 -32.19 7.75
C GLU A 79 17.27 -30.74 8.04
N ARG A 80 18.08 -29.99 8.80
CA ARG A 80 17.80 -28.59 9.11
C ARG A 80 17.74 -27.72 7.84
N GLU A 81 18.63 -27.92 6.87
CA GLU A 81 18.59 -27.22 5.59
C GLU A 81 17.31 -27.54 4.80
N LEU A 82 16.86 -28.80 4.78
CA LEU A 82 15.62 -29.20 4.14
C LEU A 82 14.41 -28.53 4.81
N CYS A 83 14.31 -28.65 6.13
CA CYS A 83 13.24 -28.06 6.92
C CYS A 83 13.21 -26.53 6.75
N THR A 84 14.37 -25.86 6.73
CA THR A 84 14.47 -24.41 6.51
C THR A 84 13.88 -24.00 5.15
N LYS A 85 14.10 -24.79 4.09
CA LYS A 85 13.56 -24.50 2.75
C LYS A 85 12.03 -24.55 2.73
N TYR A 86 11.43 -25.57 3.35
CA TYR A 86 9.97 -25.70 3.45
C TYR A 86 9.36 -24.68 4.41
N PHE A 87 10.06 -24.38 5.51
CA PHE A 87 9.59 -23.43 6.52
C PHE A 87 9.38 -22.02 5.95
N ARG A 88 10.18 -21.57 4.98
CA ARG A 88 9.96 -20.29 4.28
C ARG A 88 8.61 -20.23 3.54
N PHE A 89 8.12 -21.36 3.03
CA PHE A 89 6.80 -21.44 2.40
C PHE A 89 5.70 -21.63 3.44
N TYR A 90 5.96 -22.42 4.48
CA TYR A 90 5.05 -22.59 5.62
C TYR A 90 4.71 -21.25 6.28
N GLU A 91 5.73 -20.47 6.64
CA GLU A 91 5.58 -19.14 7.27
C GLU A 91 4.72 -18.20 6.43
N ARG A 92 4.98 -18.14 5.11
CA ARG A 92 4.23 -17.24 4.22
C ARG A 92 2.73 -17.53 4.22
N VAL A 93 2.38 -18.79 4.38
CA VAL A 93 1.02 -19.29 4.36
C VAL A 93 0.40 -19.31 5.76
N ASN A 94 1.21 -19.23 6.82
CA ASN A 94 0.79 -19.24 8.23
C ASN A 94 0.12 -17.92 8.63
N LYS A 95 -1.06 -17.68 8.07
CA LYS A 95 -1.94 -16.56 8.37
C LYS A 95 -3.19 -17.09 9.04
N ASP A 96 -3.61 -16.42 10.10
CA ASP A 96 -4.72 -16.84 10.95
C ASP A 96 -5.95 -15.93 10.79
N ALA A 97 -7.03 -16.30 11.49
CA ALA A 97 -8.25 -15.48 11.53
C ALA A 97 -7.97 -14.07 12.08
N ALA A 98 -7.06 -13.94 13.07
CA ALA A 98 -6.70 -12.65 13.64
C ALA A 98 -6.02 -11.72 12.62
N PHE A 99 -5.23 -12.28 11.68
CA PHE A 99 -4.67 -11.52 10.57
C PHE A 99 -5.74 -10.98 9.62
N TYR A 100 -6.79 -11.78 9.34
CA TYR A 100 -7.94 -11.30 8.58
C TYR A 100 -8.63 -10.14 9.29
N ASP A 101 -8.93 -10.31 10.58
CA ASP A 101 -9.60 -9.30 11.39
C ASP A 101 -8.77 -8.02 11.51
N LYS A 102 -7.45 -8.14 11.60
CA LYS A 102 -6.50 -7.02 11.56
C LYS A 102 -6.63 -6.23 10.26
N CYS A 103 -6.58 -6.89 9.10
CA CYS A 103 -6.72 -6.25 7.79
C CYS A 103 -8.12 -5.62 7.62
N ALA A 104 -9.15 -6.33 8.07
CA ALA A 104 -10.53 -5.88 8.08
C ALA A 104 -10.74 -4.63 8.96
N ASN A 105 -10.14 -4.60 10.15
CA ASN A 105 -10.17 -3.46 11.08
C ASN A 105 -9.45 -2.26 10.47
N TYR A 106 -8.24 -2.46 9.93
CA TYR A 106 -7.49 -1.40 9.26
C TYR A 106 -8.32 -0.75 8.15
N LEU A 107 -8.90 -1.55 7.25
CA LEU A 107 -9.73 -1.04 6.16
C LEU A 107 -11.01 -0.36 6.64
N ASN A 108 -11.62 -0.86 7.72
CA ASN A 108 -12.80 -0.24 8.30
C ASN A 108 -12.48 1.15 8.89
N LYS A 109 -11.32 1.30 9.53
CA LYS A 109 -10.83 2.55 10.10
C LYS A 109 -10.56 3.65 9.08
N VAL A 110 -10.19 3.29 7.85
CA VAL A 110 -10.03 4.22 6.72
C VAL A 110 -11.33 4.37 5.90
N GLU A 111 -12.40 3.65 6.27
CA GLU A 111 -13.65 3.55 5.50
C GLU A 111 -13.48 3.00 4.07
N GLU A 112 -12.48 2.14 3.86
CA GLU A 112 -12.19 1.53 2.55
C GLU A 112 -12.57 0.05 2.49
N ARG A 113 -13.29 -0.46 3.49
CA ARG A 113 -13.80 -1.83 3.52
C ARG A 113 -14.73 -2.09 2.32
N GLY A 114 -14.49 -3.20 1.61
CA GLY A 114 -15.27 -3.59 0.43
C GLY A 114 -14.84 -2.93 -0.88
N ARG A 115 -13.91 -1.97 -0.84
CA ARG A 115 -13.33 -1.39 -2.06
C ARG A 115 -12.31 -2.38 -2.64
N LYS A 116 -12.23 -2.42 -3.97
CA LYS A 116 -11.33 -3.31 -4.72
C LYS A 116 -10.38 -2.47 -5.57
N PRO A 117 -9.11 -2.87 -5.69
CA PRO A 117 -8.19 -2.19 -6.58
C PRO A 117 -8.69 -2.29 -8.02
N THR A 118 -8.30 -1.33 -8.84
CA THR A 118 -8.59 -1.35 -10.28
C THR A 118 -7.88 -2.55 -10.90
N GLY A 119 -8.65 -3.57 -11.30
CA GLY A 119 -8.11 -4.78 -11.93
C GLY A 119 -7.54 -4.49 -13.31
N MET A 120 -6.60 -5.32 -13.77
CA MET A 120 -5.96 -5.19 -15.09
C MET A 120 -6.98 -5.15 -16.24
N VAL A 121 -8.05 -5.97 -16.14
CA VAL A 121 -9.13 -5.99 -17.15
C VAL A 121 -9.81 -4.63 -17.27
N LEU A 122 -10.09 -3.96 -16.15
CA LEU A 122 -10.76 -2.66 -16.17
C LEU A 122 -9.83 -1.56 -16.71
N TRP A 123 -8.52 -1.64 -16.43
CA TRP A 123 -7.52 -0.77 -17.04
C TRP A 123 -7.50 -0.92 -18.56
N VAL A 124 -7.40 -2.15 -19.06
CA VAL A 124 -7.41 -2.43 -20.50
C VAL A 124 -8.72 -2.00 -21.15
N ALA A 125 -9.87 -2.28 -20.52
CA ALA A 125 -11.17 -1.86 -21.02
C ALA A 125 -11.31 -0.32 -21.08
N SER A 126 -10.79 0.40 -20.07
CA SER A 126 -10.82 1.87 -20.05
C SER A 126 -9.93 2.48 -21.14
N ILE A 127 -8.73 1.91 -21.33
CA ILE A 127 -7.81 2.30 -22.41
C ILE A 127 -8.46 2.06 -23.77
N PHE A 128 -9.04 0.87 -23.96
CA PHE A 128 -9.72 0.51 -25.21
C PHE A 128 -10.89 1.46 -25.51
N LEU A 129 -11.69 1.80 -24.50
CA LEU A 129 -12.84 2.70 -24.65
C LEU A 129 -12.40 4.11 -25.07
N VAL A 130 -11.34 4.66 -24.48
CA VAL A 130 -10.79 5.97 -24.88
C VAL A 130 -10.13 5.92 -26.27
N ILE A 131 -9.41 4.85 -26.61
CA ILE A 131 -8.83 4.68 -27.94
C ILE A 131 -9.92 4.65 -29.01
N LEU A 132 -11.00 3.88 -28.78
CA LEU A 132 -12.13 3.80 -29.69
C LEU A 132 -12.77 5.18 -29.90
N GLU A 133 -12.91 5.95 -28.83
CA GLU A 133 -13.46 7.29 -28.88
C GLU A 133 -12.56 8.26 -29.66
N ALA A 134 -11.26 8.28 -29.36
CA ALA A 134 -10.28 9.11 -30.07
C ALA A 134 -10.12 8.69 -31.54
N PHE A 135 -10.27 7.40 -31.84
CA PHE A 135 -10.27 6.89 -33.21
C PHE A 135 -11.50 7.35 -34.00
N ILE A 136 -12.71 7.28 -33.42
CA ILE A 136 -13.92 7.84 -34.04
C ILE A 136 -13.74 9.34 -34.28
N PHE A 137 -13.16 10.06 -33.31
CA PHE A 137 -12.85 11.48 -33.48
C PHE A 137 -11.94 11.74 -34.67
N ALA A 138 -10.87 10.96 -34.81
CA ALA A 138 -9.94 11.09 -35.92
C ALA A 138 -10.55 10.66 -37.27
N LEU A 139 -11.42 9.65 -37.30
CA LEU A 139 -12.14 9.24 -38.53
C LEU A 139 -13.11 10.32 -39.03
N VAL A 140 -13.85 10.97 -38.12
CA VAL A 140 -14.72 12.10 -38.49
C VAL A 140 -13.90 13.27 -39.04
N LEU A 141 -12.63 13.37 -38.66
CA LEU A 141 -11.70 14.39 -39.13
C LEU A 141 -10.97 14.00 -40.44
N SER A 142 -10.89 12.71 -40.75
CA SER A 142 -10.10 12.17 -41.87
C SER A 142 -10.49 12.74 -43.24
N PRO A 143 -11.77 12.95 -43.59
CA PRO A 143 -12.14 13.54 -44.89
C PRO A 143 -11.60 14.96 -45.10
N PHE A 144 -11.18 15.64 -44.02
CA PHE A 144 -10.81 17.05 -44.03
C PHE A 144 -9.30 17.29 -43.89
N ILE A 145 -8.56 16.34 -43.30
CA ILE A 145 -7.09 16.32 -43.37
C ILE A 145 -6.61 15.90 -44.78
N ALA A 146 -7.47 15.21 -45.54
CA ALA A 146 -7.14 14.54 -46.80
C ALA A 146 -6.92 15.45 -48.02
N THR A 147 -6.88 16.78 -47.88
CA THR A 147 -6.56 17.66 -49.02
C THR A 147 -5.12 17.51 -49.51
N ASN A 148 -4.19 17.03 -48.65
CA ASN A 148 -2.76 16.83 -48.99
C ASN A 148 -2.19 15.47 -48.53
N ILE A 149 -3.00 14.57 -47.98
CA ILE A 149 -2.57 13.29 -47.39
C ILE A 149 -3.47 12.17 -47.92
N SER A 150 -2.89 11.04 -48.32
CA SER A 150 -3.66 9.87 -48.79
C SER A 150 -4.58 9.31 -47.68
N ALA A 151 -5.73 8.75 -48.05
CA ALA A 151 -6.70 8.19 -47.08
C ALA A 151 -6.06 7.17 -46.11
N ASN A 152 -5.14 6.33 -46.62
CA ASN A 152 -4.42 5.35 -45.79
C ASN A 152 -3.47 6.01 -44.78
N GLN A 153 -2.86 7.14 -45.12
CA GLN A 153 -2.01 7.90 -44.20
C GLN A 153 -2.82 8.64 -43.12
N ALA A 154 -4.03 9.11 -43.45
CA ALA A 154 -4.94 9.71 -42.48
C ALA A 154 -5.49 8.67 -41.49
N GLU A 155 -5.83 7.46 -41.94
CA GLU A 155 -6.23 6.34 -41.08
C GLU A 155 -5.08 5.90 -40.16
N PHE A 156 -3.84 5.86 -40.66
CA PHE A 156 -2.68 5.53 -39.85
C PHE A 156 -2.40 6.58 -38.77
N SER A 157 -2.43 7.87 -39.12
CA SER A 157 -2.20 8.94 -38.14
C SER A 157 -3.30 8.99 -37.08
N ALA A 158 -4.56 8.72 -37.45
CA ALA A 158 -5.67 8.57 -36.53
C ALA A 158 -5.41 7.49 -35.46
N ILE A 159 -4.92 6.32 -35.87
CA ILE A 159 -4.58 5.22 -34.95
C ILE A 159 -3.46 5.65 -33.99
N VAL A 160 -2.37 6.22 -34.52
CA VAL A 160 -1.22 6.64 -33.71
C VAL A 160 -1.60 7.71 -32.69
N ILE A 161 -2.35 8.73 -33.12
CA ILE A 161 -2.83 9.82 -32.26
C ILE A 161 -3.79 9.28 -31.18
N SER A 162 -4.71 8.38 -31.55
CA SER A 162 -5.67 7.80 -30.59
C SER A 162 -4.98 7.01 -29.48
N LEU A 163 -3.91 6.26 -29.80
CA LEU A 163 -3.14 5.48 -28.83
C LEU A 163 -2.33 6.39 -27.90
N LEU A 164 -1.75 7.47 -28.43
CA LEU A 164 -1.01 8.46 -27.65
C LEU A 164 -1.92 9.17 -26.64
N ILE A 165 -3.09 9.64 -27.09
CA ILE A 165 -4.07 10.30 -26.22
C ILE A 165 -4.56 9.34 -25.15
N GLY A 166 -4.98 8.12 -25.53
CA GLY A 166 -5.48 7.12 -24.57
C GLY A 166 -4.47 6.74 -23.49
N THR A 167 -3.19 6.63 -23.85
CA THR A 167 -2.11 6.28 -22.91
C THR A 167 -1.87 7.36 -21.84
N ILE A 168 -2.12 8.63 -22.17
CA ILE A 168 -1.91 9.75 -21.24
C ILE A 168 -3.19 10.08 -20.46
N LEU A 169 -4.33 10.12 -21.16
CA LEU A 169 -5.59 10.63 -20.63
C LEU A 169 -6.25 9.66 -19.63
N VAL A 170 -6.12 8.34 -19.86
CA VAL A 170 -6.72 7.33 -18.97
C VAL A 170 -6.02 7.28 -17.61
N PRO A 171 -4.67 7.23 -17.51
CA PRO A 171 -4.01 7.35 -16.21
C PRO A 171 -4.30 8.71 -15.54
N ALA A 172 -4.36 9.80 -16.29
CA ALA A 172 -4.63 11.13 -15.72
C ALA A 172 -6.03 11.21 -15.07
N THR A 173 -7.07 10.74 -15.76
CA THR A 173 -8.44 10.70 -15.22
C THR A 173 -8.58 9.75 -14.03
N HIS A 174 -7.89 8.59 -14.08
CA HIS A 174 -7.85 7.67 -12.94
C HIS A 174 -7.19 8.31 -11.71
N LEU A 175 -6.04 8.97 -11.90
CA LEU A 175 -5.32 9.66 -10.83
C LEU A 175 -6.10 10.84 -10.25
N MET A 176 -6.85 11.56 -11.09
CA MET A 176 -7.80 12.60 -10.67
C MET A 176 -8.88 11.99 -9.77
N GLY A 177 -9.51 10.90 -10.19
CA GLY A 177 -10.51 10.20 -9.37
C GLY A 177 -9.95 9.71 -8.03
N ALA A 178 -8.70 9.23 -8.04
CA ALA A 178 -8.03 8.81 -6.81
C ALA A 178 -7.76 9.95 -5.84
N GLU A 179 -7.38 11.12 -6.36
CA GLU A 179 -7.18 12.32 -5.56
C GLU A 179 -8.51 12.83 -4.97
N ILE A 180 -9.59 12.82 -5.75
CA ILE A 180 -10.94 13.19 -5.29
C ILE A 180 -11.36 12.33 -4.09
N HIS A 181 -11.18 11.00 -4.19
CA HIS A 181 -11.48 10.09 -3.08
C HIS A 181 -10.65 10.41 -1.83
N LYS A 182 -9.33 10.56 -1.98
CA LYS A 182 -8.42 10.91 -0.87
C LYS A 182 -8.84 12.22 -0.19
N ASN A 183 -9.14 13.24 -0.99
CA ASN A 183 -9.58 14.54 -0.49
C ASN A 183 -10.95 14.49 0.18
N GLY A 184 -11.84 13.60 -0.26
CA GLY A 184 -13.10 13.32 0.39
C GLY A 184 -12.91 12.80 1.82
N LEU A 185 -11.99 11.85 2.01
CA LEU A 185 -11.64 11.33 3.34
C LEU A 185 -11.01 12.40 4.24
N ILE A 186 -10.06 13.18 3.71
CA ILE A 186 -9.42 14.27 4.46
C ILE A 186 -10.47 15.31 4.88
N SER A 187 -11.36 15.71 3.97
CA SER A 187 -12.43 16.67 4.26
C SER A 187 -13.38 16.13 5.32
N LYS A 188 -13.74 14.85 5.26
CA LYS A 188 -14.56 14.17 6.26
C LYS A 188 -13.89 14.17 7.65
N ALA A 189 -12.60 13.81 7.71
CA ALA A 189 -11.84 13.83 8.95
C ALA A 189 -11.78 15.24 9.57
N ARG A 190 -11.56 16.29 8.75
CA ARG A 190 -11.60 17.68 9.22
C ARG A 190 -12.97 18.09 9.74
N LEU A 191 -14.05 17.73 9.04
CA LEU A 191 -15.42 18.03 9.47
C LEU A 191 -15.73 17.40 10.82
N TRP A 192 -15.34 16.15 11.03
CA TRP A 192 -15.49 15.46 12.32
C TRP A 192 -14.63 16.07 13.42
N HIS A 193 -13.39 16.47 13.11
CA HIS A 193 -12.56 17.20 14.05
C HIS A 193 -13.16 18.58 14.42
N MET A 194 -13.73 19.30 13.45
CA MET A 194 -14.45 20.56 13.71
C MET A 194 -15.71 20.34 14.55
N GLN A 195 -16.40 19.21 14.41
CA GLN A 195 -17.51 18.83 15.27
C GLN A 195 -17.02 18.54 16.70
N ALA A 196 -16.01 17.68 16.87
CA ALA A 196 -15.43 17.38 18.17
C ALA A 196 -14.90 18.64 18.89
N LYS A 197 -14.39 19.63 18.12
CA LYS A 197 -13.93 20.90 18.68
C LYS A 197 -15.08 21.74 19.23
N ARG A 198 -16.25 21.70 18.58
CA ARG A 198 -17.46 22.34 19.10
C ARG A 198 -17.96 21.65 20.37
N ASP A 199 -17.78 20.35 20.46
CA ASP A 199 -18.19 19.52 21.59
C ASP A 199 -17.14 19.48 22.73
N ASN A 200 -16.03 20.25 22.61
CA ASN A 200 -14.89 20.30 23.54
C ASN A 200 -14.16 18.95 23.79
N ASP A 201 -14.30 17.99 22.88
CA ASP A 201 -13.66 16.66 22.94
C ASP A 201 -12.60 16.46 21.83
N ALA A 202 -12.17 17.55 21.17
CA ALA A 202 -11.20 17.46 20.08
C ALA A 202 -9.78 17.20 20.59
N GLN A 203 -9.25 16.05 20.22
CA GLN A 203 -7.81 15.78 20.21
C GLN A 203 -7.13 16.45 19.00
N LYS A 204 -5.84 16.73 19.13
CA LYS A 204 -5.01 17.37 18.08
C LYS A 204 -5.06 16.56 16.78
N LEU A 205 -5.32 17.24 15.66
CA LEU A 205 -5.34 16.65 14.33
C LEU A 205 -3.92 16.42 13.80
N GLN A 206 -3.24 15.42 14.34
CA GLN A 206 -1.89 15.01 13.95
C GLN A 206 -1.85 13.49 13.78
N SER A 207 -1.04 13.03 12.83
CA SER A 207 -0.84 11.59 12.62
C SER A 207 0.16 11.01 13.59
N ASP A 208 -0.13 9.83 14.13
CA ASP A 208 0.84 9.01 14.84
C ASP A 208 1.53 8.05 13.86
N SER A 209 2.84 8.21 13.68
CA SER A 209 3.66 7.41 12.76
C SER A 209 3.85 5.96 13.20
N ARG A 210 3.46 5.61 14.43
CA ARG A 210 3.54 4.24 14.95
C ARG A 210 2.39 3.36 14.46
N ILE A 211 1.35 3.96 13.88
CA ILE A 211 0.16 3.26 13.43
C ILE A 211 0.39 2.76 12.01
N ASP A 212 0.40 1.44 11.88
CA ASP A 212 0.54 0.75 10.61
C ASP A 212 -0.44 -0.43 10.54
N LEU A 213 -0.45 -1.21 9.46
CA LEU A 213 -1.29 -2.41 9.37
C LEU A 213 -1.04 -3.36 10.55
N ASP A 214 0.23 -3.58 10.91
CA ASP A 214 0.61 -4.50 11.98
C ASP A 214 0.18 -4.04 13.37
N ALA A 215 0.20 -2.72 13.59
CA ALA A 215 -0.12 -2.05 14.85
C ALA A 215 -1.48 -1.33 14.81
N THR A 216 -2.42 -1.83 14.01
CA THR A 216 -3.71 -1.16 13.77
C THR A 216 -4.56 -0.94 15.02
N TYR A 217 -4.36 -1.72 16.09
CA TYR A 217 -5.17 -1.63 17.32
C TYR A 217 -4.73 -0.49 18.26
N LEU A 218 -3.55 0.10 18.04
CA LEU A 218 -3.01 1.15 18.92
C LEU A 218 -3.91 2.39 19.04
N ASP A 219 -4.71 2.67 18.02
CA ASP A 219 -5.63 3.80 18.02
C ASP A 219 -7.10 3.40 18.21
N ASP A 220 -7.44 2.19 18.65
CA ASP A 220 -8.85 1.79 18.89
C ASP A 220 -9.62 2.74 19.83
N GLY A 221 -8.91 3.35 20.79
CA GLY A 221 -9.48 4.32 21.73
C GLY A 221 -9.54 5.76 21.21
N GLN A 222 -9.05 6.03 19.99
CA GLN A 222 -9.03 7.37 19.41
C GLN A 222 -10.34 7.68 18.66
N PRO A 223 -10.67 8.96 18.47
CA PRO A 223 -11.80 9.35 17.65
C PRO A 223 -11.61 8.98 16.17
N LYS A 224 -12.72 8.71 15.47
CA LYS A 224 -12.74 8.23 14.07
C LYS A 224 -11.95 9.10 13.09
N TYR A 225 -11.86 10.41 13.33
CA TYR A 225 -11.10 11.30 12.44
C TYR A 225 -9.59 11.05 12.52
N LEU A 226 -9.05 10.65 13.68
CA LEU A 226 -7.64 10.27 13.81
C LEU A 226 -7.36 8.95 13.10
N HIS A 227 -8.29 8.00 13.12
CA HIS A 227 -8.14 6.74 12.39
C HIS A 227 -7.85 6.95 10.89
N ILE A 228 -8.54 7.92 10.27
CA ILE A 228 -8.33 8.30 8.87
C ILE A 228 -6.98 9.01 8.70
N VAL A 229 -6.68 9.98 9.56
CA VAL A 229 -5.44 10.80 9.46
C VAL A 229 -4.18 9.95 9.64
N ASN A 230 -4.20 8.98 10.55
CA ASN A 230 -3.09 8.07 10.80
C ASN A 230 -2.76 7.18 9.59
N ARG A 231 -3.73 6.92 8.71
CA ARG A 231 -3.61 5.95 7.61
C ARG A 231 -3.62 6.57 6.22
N VAL A 232 -4.10 7.81 6.05
CA VAL A 232 -4.16 8.50 4.75
C VAL A 232 -3.01 9.49 4.63
N GLN A 233 -2.33 9.51 3.48
CA GLN A 233 -1.25 10.48 3.25
C GLN A 233 -1.79 11.91 3.08
N HIS A 234 -1.33 12.82 3.94
CA HIS A 234 -1.76 14.21 4.02
C HIS A 234 -0.58 15.16 4.24
N ASN A 235 -0.81 16.46 4.09
CA ASN A 235 0.17 17.51 4.38
C ASN A 235 0.14 17.89 5.87
N ALA A 236 1.08 18.70 6.35
CA ALA A 236 1.19 19.06 7.77
C ALA A 236 -0.09 19.70 8.38
N MET A 237 -0.94 20.32 7.54
CA MET A 237 -2.18 20.98 7.97
C MET A 237 -3.43 20.11 7.77
N VAL A 238 -3.26 18.85 7.35
CA VAL A 238 -4.33 17.89 7.05
C VAL A 238 -5.37 18.49 6.09
N THR A 239 -4.94 19.19 5.04
CA THR A 239 -5.82 19.84 4.06
C THR A 239 -5.88 19.09 2.72
N PRO A 240 -7.03 19.14 2.01
CA PRO A 240 -7.15 18.57 0.66
C PRO A 240 -6.16 19.18 -0.32
N THR A 241 -5.56 18.34 -1.17
CA THR A 241 -4.60 18.73 -2.21
C THR A 241 -5.15 18.36 -3.57
N TRP A 242 -5.23 19.30 -4.52
CA TRP A 242 -5.93 19.12 -5.81
C TRP A 242 -5.01 19.18 -7.04
N TRP A 243 -3.70 18.97 -6.86
CA TRP A 243 -2.72 19.18 -7.93
C TRP A 243 -2.91 18.20 -9.09
N LYS A 244 -3.21 16.92 -8.81
CA LYS A 244 -3.42 15.91 -9.88
C LYS A 244 -4.68 16.21 -10.67
N THR A 245 -5.73 16.66 -9.99
CA THR A 245 -7.01 17.06 -10.56
C THR A 245 -6.83 18.29 -11.44
N ILE A 246 -6.09 19.30 -10.98
CA ILE A 246 -5.78 20.51 -11.79
C ILE A 246 -5.03 20.11 -13.06
N ILE A 247 -4.00 19.26 -12.96
CA ILE A 247 -3.27 18.77 -14.14
C ILE A 247 -4.19 18.03 -15.09
N ALA A 248 -5.02 17.11 -14.60
CA ALA A 248 -5.94 16.32 -15.43
C ALA A 248 -6.98 17.22 -16.12
N ILE A 249 -7.60 18.15 -15.41
CA ILE A 249 -8.56 19.11 -15.98
C ILE A 249 -7.88 20.00 -17.02
N CYS A 250 -6.66 20.49 -16.75
CA CYS A 250 -5.90 21.29 -17.69
C CYS A 250 -5.60 20.50 -18.97
N LEU A 251 -5.18 19.24 -18.83
CA LEU A 251 -4.89 18.35 -19.94
C LEU A 251 -6.14 18.02 -20.76
N ILE A 252 -7.26 17.68 -20.12
CA ILE A 252 -8.57 17.49 -20.78
C ILE A 252 -9.00 18.76 -21.51
N SER A 253 -8.84 19.93 -20.89
CA SER A 253 -9.20 21.23 -21.47
C SER A 253 -8.32 21.55 -22.69
N ILE A 254 -7.01 21.28 -22.64
CA ILE A 254 -6.10 21.46 -23.78
C ILE A 254 -6.55 20.57 -24.95
N PHE A 255 -6.85 19.29 -24.70
CA PHE A 255 -7.35 18.40 -25.75
C PHE A 255 -8.71 18.82 -26.29
N ALA A 256 -9.63 19.25 -25.43
CA ALA A 256 -10.94 19.73 -25.84
C ALA A 256 -10.84 21.01 -26.69
N VAL A 257 -10.01 21.98 -26.29
CA VAL A 257 -9.78 23.22 -27.04
C VAL A 257 -9.04 22.92 -28.34
N GLY A 258 -7.99 22.09 -28.32
CA GLY A 258 -7.29 21.68 -29.53
C GLY A 258 -8.22 20.98 -30.53
N ALA A 259 -9.05 20.06 -30.05
CA ALA A 259 -10.09 19.41 -30.85
C ALA A 259 -11.08 20.44 -31.43
N TYR A 260 -11.56 21.39 -30.62
CA TYR A 260 -12.46 22.45 -31.08
C TYR A 260 -11.83 23.34 -32.15
N LEU A 261 -10.58 23.77 -31.98
CA LEU A 261 -9.90 24.64 -32.94
C LEU A 261 -9.70 23.94 -34.29
N ILE A 262 -9.25 22.69 -34.27
CA ILE A 262 -9.10 21.88 -35.49
C ILE A 262 -10.47 21.74 -36.18
N ARG A 263 -11.51 21.41 -35.40
CA ARG A 263 -12.88 21.29 -35.89
C ARG A 263 -13.42 22.59 -36.51
N SER A 264 -13.15 23.72 -35.88
CA SER A 264 -13.59 25.04 -36.32
C SER A 264 -12.87 25.47 -37.59
N SER A 265 -11.57 25.19 -37.71
CA SER A 265 -10.82 25.44 -38.95
C SER A 265 -11.42 24.66 -40.12
N THR A 266 -11.78 23.39 -39.88
CA THR A 266 -12.44 22.56 -40.88
C THR A 266 -13.81 23.12 -41.31
N ILE A 267 -14.61 23.66 -40.39
CA ILE A 267 -15.89 24.31 -40.74
C ILE A 267 -15.63 25.52 -41.65
N ASN A 268 -14.65 26.36 -41.30
CA ASN A 268 -14.34 27.56 -42.08
C ASN A 268 -13.85 27.19 -43.49
N GLU A 269 -13.07 26.11 -43.63
CA GLU A 269 -12.69 25.57 -44.93
C GLU A 269 -13.90 25.05 -45.73
N MET A 270 -14.86 24.38 -45.08
CA MET A 270 -16.11 23.94 -45.73
C MET A 270 -16.95 25.13 -46.19
N GLU A 271 -17.16 26.14 -45.34
CA GLU A 271 -17.90 27.35 -45.68
C GLU A 271 -17.19 28.10 -46.84
N THR A 272 -15.86 28.19 -46.82
CA THR A 272 -15.08 28.85 -47.88
C THR A 272 -15.12 28.05 -49.20
N GLN A 273 -14.96 26.73 -49.16
CA GLN A 273 -15.10 25.88 -50.34
C GLN A 273 -16.51 25.94 -50.93
N GLN A 274 -17.55 26.04 -50.10
CA GLN A 274 -18.93 26.16 -50.58
C GLN A 274 -19.19 27.51 -51.27
N VAL A 275 -18.68 28.61 -50.74
CA VAL A 275 -18.80 29.92 -51.39
C VAL A 275 -18.00 29.95 -52.70
N ASN A 276 -16.83 29.29 -52.74
CA ASN A 276 -15.97 29.25 -53.93
C ASN A 276 -16.44 28.23 -54.98
N ALA A 277 -17.09 27.13 -54.59
CA ALA A 277 -17.57 26.07 -55.45
C ALA A 277 -19.00 26.30 -55.99
N SER A 278 -19.51 27.54 -55.94
CA SER A 278 -20.65 27.93 -56.78
C SER A 278 -20.31 27.53 -58.23
N PRO A 279 -21.13 26.70 -58.90
CA PRO A 279 -20.87 26.20 -60.25
C PRO A 279 -20.72 27.28 -61.33
N PHE A 280 -20.86 28.55 -60.98
CA PHE A 280 -20.75 29.70 -61.88
C PHE A 280 -19.41 30.46 -61.79
N SER A 281 -18.51 30.09 -60.86
CA SER A 281 -17.19 30.73 -60.78
C SER A 281 -16.12 30.03 -61.64
N GLN A 282 -16.37 28.79 -62.08
CA GLN A 282 -15.51 28.05 -62.99
C GLN A 282 -16.39 27.39 -64.07
N ASP A 283 -16.05 27.65 -65.33
CA ASP A 283 -16.72 27.21 -66.57
C ASP A 283 -17.91 28.04 -67.10
N SER A 284 -17.58 29.23 -67.59
CA SER A 284 -18.13 29.77 -68.86
C SER A 284 -17.75 28.92 -70.10
N ALA A 285 -17.56 27.60 -69.96
CA ALA A 285 -16.99 26.74 -71.00
C ALA A 285 -17.66 25.35 -71.03
N SER A 286 -18.98 25.32 -71.20
CA SER A 286 -19.67 24.09 -71.60
C SER A 286 -19.26 23.72 -73.04
N PRO A 287 -18.87 22.46 -73.35
CA PRO A 287 -18.66 22.01 -74.73
C PRO A 287 -19.95 22.03 -75.57
N PHE A 288 -21.10 22.25 -74.93
CA PHE A 288 -22.41 22.41 -75.57
C PHE A 288 -22.86 23.87 -75.74
N SER A 289 -22.08 24.86 -75.28
CA SER A 289 -22.36 26.28 -75.55
C SER A 289 -21.66 26.80 -76.82
N ALA A 290 -20.98 25.93 -77.56
CA ALA A 290 -20.46 26.25 -78.88
C ALA A 290 -21.53 25.99 -79.96
N ALA A 291 -22.27 27.06 -80.27
CA ALA A 291 -23.07 27.25 -81.49
C ALA A 291 -24.29 26.32 -81.70
N GLY A 292 -25.48 26.93 -81.55
CA GLY A 292 -26.67 26.75 -82.40
C GLY A 292 -27.16 25.32 -82.69
N ASN A 293 -28.28 24.95 -82.07
CA ASN A 293 -29.43 24.23 -82.69
C ASN A 293 -30.29 23.47 -81.64
N SER A 294 -30.79 24.16 -80.62
CA SER A 294 -32.02 23.76 -79.93
C SER A 294 -33.17 24.63 -80.49
N PRO A 295 -34.19 24.06 -81.16
CA PRO A 295 -35.35 24.84 -81.64
C PRO A 295 -36.31 25.29 -80.53
N PHE A 296 -35.99 25.01 -79.27
CA PHE A 296 -36.69 25.53 -78.10
C PHE A 296 -35.70 26.37 -77.29
N GLU A 297 -35.76 27.68 -77.49
CA GLU A 297 -35.08 28.66 -76.66
C GLU A 297 -35.98 28.90 -75.44
N LEU A 298 -35.50 28.54 -74.25
CA LEU A 298 -36.25 28.76 -73.02
C LEU A 298 -36.42 30.28 -72.82
N PRO A 299 -37.64 30.78 -72.51
CA PRO A 299 -37.83 32.18 -72.16
C PRO A 299 -36.84 32.60 -71.06
N GLU A 300 -36.28 33.81 -71.12
CA GLU A 300 -35.29 34.31 -70.14
C GLU A 300 -35.77 34.13 -68.68
N GLU A 301 -37.07 34.26 -68.44
CA GLU A 301 -37.71 34.06 -67.14
C GLU A 301 -37.60 32.61 -66.64
N ALA A 302 -37.73 31.61 -67.51
CA ALA A 302 -37.59 30.20 -67.16
C ALA A 302 -36.12 29.78 -66.96
N ALA A 303 -35.19 30.43 -67.67
CA ALA A 303 -33.75 30.23 -67.46
C ALA A 303 -33.29 30.84 -66.12
N ALA A 304 -33.84 32.01 -65.75
CA ALA A 304 -33.59 32.65 -64.46
C ALA A 304 -34.20 31.84 -63.30
N ASP A 305 -35.42 31.32 -63.45
CA ASP A 305 -36.06 30.45 -62.45
C ASP A 305 -35.29 29.14 -62.26
N GLY A 306 -34.77 28.55 -63.34
CA GLY A 306 -33.91 27.35 -63.28
C GLY A 306 -32.61 27.60 -62.51
N GLN A 307 -31.92 28.71 -62.81
CA GLN A 307 -30.71 29.11 -62.08
C GLN A 307 -31.00 29.39 -60.61
N GLN A 308 -32.11 30.07 -60.30
CA GLN A 308 -32.52 30.34 -58.93
C GLN A 308 -32.87 29.07 -58.15
N ALA A 309 -33.53 28.11 -58.80
CA ALA A 309 -33.85 26.81 -58.21
C ALA A 309 -32.58 25.97 -57.95
N ASP A 310 -31.63 25.99 -58.87
CA ASP A 310 -30.35 25.28 -58.73
C ASP A 310 -29.46 25.92 -57.66
N ASP A 311 -29.40 27.26 -57.59
CA ASP A 311 -28.70 27.99 -56.52
C ASP A 311 -29.31 27.72 -55.14
N ARG A 312 -30.64 27.61 -55.09
CA ARG A 312 -31.36 27.26 -53.88
C ARG A 312 -31.11 25.79 -53.48
N ALA A 313 -31.15 24.86 -54.42
CA ALA A 313 -30.87 23.46 -54.14
C ALA A 313 -29.41 23.24 -53.69
N ALA A 314 -28.45 23.92 -54.31
CA ALA A 314 -27.04 23.85 -53.94
C ALA A 314 -26.80 24.43 -52.53
N SER A 315 -27.41 25.57 -52.21
CA SER A 315 -27.30 26.18 -50.88
C SER A 315 -28.02 25.37 -49.79
N GLU A 316 -29.15 24.74 -50.10
CA GLU A 316 -29.85 23.82 -49.18
C GLU A 316 -29.01 22.56 -48.89
N VAL A 317 -28.46 21.90 -49.91
CA VAL A 317 -27.57 20.71 -49.74
C VAL A 317 -26.30 21.07 -48.97
N ALA A 318 -25.72 22.24 -49.23
CA ALA A 318 -24.54 22.75 -48.55
C ALA A 318 -24.81 23.09 -47.07
N GLY A 319 -25.95 23.73 -46.80
CA GLY A 319 -26.44 24.05 -45.46
C GLY A 319 -26.72 22.79 -44.63
N ASP A 320 -27.38 21.80 -45.23
CA ASP A 320 -27.67 20.51 -44.59
C ASP A 320 -26.39 19.76 -44.22
N ARG A 321 -25.36 19.80 -45.09
CA ARG A 321 -24.05 19.19 -44.80
C ARG A 321 -23.34 19.87 -43.62
N ILE A 322 -23.35 21.20 -43.55
CA ILE A 322 -22.76 21.94 -42.42
C ILE A 322 -23.55 21.68 -41.14
N PHE A 323 -24.88 21.65 -41.22
CA PHE A 323 -25.74 21.35 -40.08
C PHE A 323 -25.48 19.94 -39.51
N ALA A 324 -25.43 18.92 -40.37
CA ALA A 324 -25.09 17.55 -39.97
C ALA A 324 -23.70 17.47 -39.33
N TYR A 325 -22.72 18.21 -39.84
CA TYR A 325 -21.38 18.29 -39.24
C TYR A 325 -21.40 18.95 -37.86
N LYS A 326 -22.12 20.07 -37.69
CA LYS A 326 -22.30 20.75 -36.38
C LYS A 326 -23.00 19.84 -35.37
N LEU A 327 -23.98 19.05 -35.80
CA LEU A 327 -24.68 18.09 -34.96
C LEU A 327 -23.76 16.93 -34.50
N THR A 328 -23.02 16.32 -35.42
CA THR A 328 -22.06 15.25 -35.07
C THR A 328 -20.96 15.74 -34.14
N PHE A 329 -20.57 17.02 -34.26
CA PHE A 329 -19.63 17.65 -33.35
C PHE A 329 -20.15 17.69 -31.91
N ILE A 330 -21.38 18.19 -31.71
CA ILE A 330 -22.00 18.26 -30.37
C ILE A 330 -22.10 16.87 -29.74
N ILE A 331 -22.58 15.88 -30.51
CA ILE A 331 -22.73 14.50 -30.02
C ILE A 331 -21.38 13.94 -29.57
N LEU A 332 -20.34 14.11 -30.39
CA LEU A 332 -19.02 13.56 -30.09
C LEU A 332 -18.35 14.27 -28.89
N SER A 333 -18.54 15.58 -28.74
CA SER A 333 -18.07 16.32 -27.56
C SER A 333 -18.75 15.85 -26.27
N VAL A 334 -20.05 15.57 -26.30
CA VAL A 334 -20.77 15.02 -25.13
C VAL A 334 -20.25 13.63 -24.78
N ILE A 335 -20.01 12.77 -25.78
CA ILE A 335 -19.43 11.43 -25.56
C ILE A 335 -18.04 11.55 -24.94
N PHE A 336 -17.16 12.42 -25.46
CA PHE A 336 -15.83 12.66 -24.90
C PHE A 336 -15.88 12.98 -23.41
N VAL A 337 -16.71 13.95 -23.03
CA VAL A 337 -16.89 14.31 -21.61
C VAL A 337 -17.44 13.13 -20.81
N GLY A 338 -18.42 12.39 -21.34
CA GLY A 338 -18.98 11.20 -20.70
C GLY A 338 -17.93 10.12 -20.42
N VAL A 339 -17.05 9.86 -21.39
CA VAL A 339 -15.93 8.90 -21.25
C VAL A 339 -14.94 9.37 -20.18
N GLN A 340 -14.58 10.66 -20.16
CA GLN A 340 -13.70 11.19 -19.13
C GLN A 340 -14.32 11.08 -17.72
N ILE A 341 -15.63 11.34 -17.58
CA ILE A 341 -16.35 11.15 -16.32
C ILE A 341 -16.28 9.70 -15.87
N ILE A 342 -16.50 8.72 -16.76
CA ILE A 342 -16.37 7.30 -16.42
C ILE A 342 -14.95 6.98 -15.93
N GLY A 343 -13.91 7.50 -16.59
CA GLY A 343 -12.52 7.34 -16.15
C GLY A 343 -12.28 7.87 -14.73
N VAL A 344 -12.81 9.06 -14.43
CA VAL A 344 -12.76 9.65 -13.09
C VAL A 344 -13.54 8.80 -12.08
N LEU A 345 -14.75 8.33 -12.41
CA LEU A 345 -15.56 7.48 -11.53
C LEU A 345 -14.85 6.17 -11.19
N ILE A 346 -14.20 5.54 -12.18
CA ILE A 346 -13.38 4.34 -11.94
C ILE A 346 -12.27 4.65 -10.94
N GLY A 347 -11.58 5.78 -11.10
CA GLY A 347 -10.62 6.27 -10.12
C GLY A 347 -11.24 6.42 -8.73
N VAL A 348 -12.34 7.17 -8.61
CA VAL A 348 -13.03 7.46 -7.34
C VAL A 348 -13.48 6.19 -6.61
N PHE A 349 -13.96 5.15 -7.32
CA PHE A 349 -14.49 3.95 -6.66
C PHE A 349 -13.46 2.84 -6.45
N ARG A 350 -12.38 2.79 -7.25
CA ARG A 350 -11.42 1.68 -7.25
C ARG A 350 -9.98 2.04 -6.92
N SER A 351 -9.72 3.28 -6.49
CA SER A 351 -8.41 3.68 -5.94
C SER A 351 -8.41 3.65 -4.42
N PHE A 352 -7.32 3.21 -3.79
CA PHE A 352 -7.14 3.35 -2.35
C PHE A 352 -6.45 4.66 -1.98
N ALA A 353 -6.82 5.22 -0.84
CA ALA A 353 -6.24 6.44 -0.26
C ALA A 353 -5.33 6.14 0.94
N GLY A 354 -5.58 5.05 1.68
CA GLY A 354 -4.72 4.65 2.79
C GLY A 354 -3.37 4.11 2.33
N THR A 355 -2.32 4.33 3.12
CA THR A 355 -0.93 3.96 2.83
C THR A 355 -0.77 2.46 2.58
N GLN A 356 -1.43 1.62 3.39
CA GLN A 356 -1.38 0.17 3.29
C GLN A 356 -2.75 -0.46 2.96
N SER A 357 -3.76 0.35 2.61
CA SER A 357 -5.09 -0.16 2.27
C SER A 357 -5.10 -1.10 1.06
N LYS A 358 -4.26 -0.84 0.04
CA LYS A 358 -4.15 -1.73 -1.12
C LYS A 358 -3.61 -3.10 -0.72
N GLU A 359 -2.65 -3.15 0.18
CA GLU A 359 -2.05 -4.39 0.67
C GLU A 359 -3.01 -5.16 1.58
N ALA A 360 -3.61 -4.48 2.56
CA ALA A 360 -4.61 -5.07 3.45
C ALA A 360 -5.80 -5.65 2.67
N SER A 361 -6.30 -4.92 1.66
CA SER A 361 -7.34 -5.41 0.76
C SER A 361 -6.86 -6.63 -0.04
N GLY A 362 -5.64 -6.60 -0.56
CA GLY A 362 -5.05 -7.71 -1.30
C GLY A 362 -4.99 -9.02 -0.51
N TYR A 363 -4.76 -8.96 0.80
CA TYR A 363 -4.72 -10.16 1.64
C TYR A 363 -6.09 -10.79 1.89
N ILE A 364 -7.13 -9.98 2.08
CA ILE A 364 -8.47 -10.49 2.44
C ILE A 364 -9.41 -10.62 1.22
N THR A 365 -9.01 -10.13 0.06
CA THR A 365 -9.83 -10.21 -1.16
C THR A 365 -10.04 -11.67 -1.54
N GLY A 366 -11.31 -12.04 -1.77
CA GLY A 366 -11.70 -13.39 -2.17
C GLY A 366 -12.30 -14.23 -1.03
N PHE A 367 -12.24 -13.74 0.21
CA PHE A 367 -12.80 -14.44 1.37
C PHE A 367 -13.97 -13.67 1.96
N SER A 368 -15.05 -14.39 2.26
CA SER A 368 -16.27 -13.81 2.84
C SER A 368 -16.19 -13.62 4.35
N SER A 369 -15.38 -14.44 5.03
CA SER A 369 -15.26 -14.47 6.49
C SER A 369 -13.83 -14.79 6.95
N ALA A 370 -13.53 -14.44 8.21
CA ALA A 370 -12.26 -14.79 8.86
C ALA A 370 -12.07 -16.32 8.96
N GLY A 371 -13.15 -17.07 9.17
CA GLY A 371 -13.12 -18.53 9.23
C GLY A 371 -12.73 -19.17 7.89
N GLU A 372 -13.32 -18.69 6.78
CA GLU A 372 -12.98 -19.16 5.43
C GLU A 372 -11.51 -18.86 5.08
N PHE A 373 -11.04 -17.66 5.43
CA PHE A 373 -9.66 -17.26 5.27
C PHE A 373 -8.71 -18.19 6.05
N ALA A 374 -8.99 -18.42 7.32
CA ALA A 374 -8.19 -19.29 8.18
C ALA A 374 -8.17 -20.73 7.66
N ALA A 375 -9.32 -21.28 7.27
CA ALA A 375 -9.42 -22.63 6.72
C ALA A 375 -8.62 -22.80 5.42
N HIS A 376 -8.70 -21.84 4.50
CA HIS A 376 -7.93 -21.89 3.26
C HIS A 376 -6.41 -21.84 3.52
N HIS A 377 -5.97 -20.98 4.44
CA HIS A 377 -4.56 -20.90 4.83
C HIS A 377 -4.08 -22.13 5.61
N GLU A 378 -4.93 -22.70 6.45
CA GLU A 378 -4.68 -23.96 7.16
C GLU A 378 -4.49 -25.12 6.18
N LEU A 379 -5.36 -25.28 5.20
CA LEU A 379 -5.22 -26.32 4.17
C LEU A 379 -3.89 -26.24 3.41
N LYS A 380 -3.50 -25.02 3.00
CA LYS A 380 -2.20 -24.81 2.34
C LYS A 380 -1.03 -25.07 3.28
N ARG A 381 -1.14 -24.69 4.56
CA ARG A 381 -0.12 -24.92 5.59
C ARG A 381 0.07 -26.43 5.84
N GLU A 382 -1.03 -27.18 5.93
CA GLU A 382 -1.02 -28.63 6.05
C GLU A 382 -0.43 -29.31 4.81
N GLN A 383 -0.70 -28.79 3.61
CA GLN A 383 -0.08 -29.29 2.39
C GLN A 383 1.44 -29.15 2.43
N VAL A 384 1.94 -27.95 2.78
CA VAL A 384 3.39 -27.71 2.92
C VAL A 384 4.00 -28.59 4.00
N ALA A 385 3.33 -28.75 5.14
CA ALA A 385 3.81 -29.59 6.23
C ALA A 385 3.87 -31.07 5.83
N ARG A 386 2.86 -31.58 5.11
CA ARG A 386 2.85 -32.97 4.60
C ARG A 386 3.94 -33.23 3.58
N ASP A 387 4.12 -32.32 2.62
CA ASP A 387 5.19 -32.43 1.61
C ASP A 387 6.57 -32.37 2.26
N ALA A 388 6.77 -31.48 3.24
CA ALA A 388 8.01 -31.38 4.00
C ALA A 388 8.31 -32.66 4.79
N GLU A 389 7.31 -33.21 5.48
CA GLU A 389 7.43 -34.46 6.23
C GLU A 389 7.77 -35.64 5.31
N ALA A 390 7.12 -35.75 4.15
CA ALA A 390 7.40 -36.81 3.17
C ALA A 390 8.82 -36.74 2.61
N GLN A 391 9.34 -35.53 2.37
CA GLN A 391 10.73 -35.37 1.92
C GLN A 391 11.73 -35.63 3.06
N LEU A 392 11.40 -35.25 4.29
CA LEU A 392 12.22 -35.50 5.47
C LEU A 392 12.29 -36.99 5.79
N SER A 393 11.16 -37.70 5.76
CA SER A 393 11.09 -39.15 5.98
C SER A 393 11.88 -39.91 4.92
N SER A 394 11.77 -39.50 3.65
CA SER A 394 12.56 -40.07 2.54
C SER A 394 14.07 -39.82 2.72
N LEU A 395 14.46 -38.65 3.22
CA LEU A 395 15.85 -38.35 3.55
C LEU A 395 16.35 -39.24 4.70
N GLN A 396 15.59 -39.33 5.79
CA GLN A 396 15.91 -40.14 6.97
C GLN A 396 16.01 -41.62 6.61
N GLU A 397 15.05 -42.16 5.87
CA GLU A 397 15.07 -43.57 5.42
C GLU A 397 16.31 -43.88 4.58
N ARG A 398 16.72 -42.98 3.68
CA ARG A 398 17.95 -43.15 2.87
C ARG A 398 19.24 -43.04 3.70
N ILE A 399 19.23 -42.20 4.74
CA ILE A 399 20.33 -42.08 5.69
C ILE A 399 20.42 -43.36 6.53
N GLU A 400 19.31 -43.79 7.13
CA GLU A 400 19.17 -45.03 7.91
C GLU A 400 19.62 -46.26 7.09
N HIS A 401 19.17 -46.39 5.84
CA HIS A 401 19.57 -47.49 4.95
C HIS A 401 21.09 -47.50 4.71
N ARG A 402 21.75 -46.34 4.58
CA ARG A 402 23.21 -46.31 4.47
C ARG A 402 23.90 -46.67 5.78
N HIS A 403 23.43 -46.15 6.90
CA HIS A 403 24.00 -46.49 8.21
C HIS A 403 23.88 -47.99 8.50
N ALA A 404 22.78 -48.62 8.08
CA ALA A 404 22.61 -50.07 8.14
C ALA A 404 23.65 -50.83 7.30
N LEU A 405 23.97 -50.34 6.10
CA LEU A 405 25.05 -50.91 5.26
C LEU A 405 26.46 -50.64 5.82
N GLY A 406 26.63 -49.57 6.60
CA GLY A 406 27.92 -49.11 7.16
C GLY A 406 28.23 -49.59 8.58
N ALA A 407 27.42 -50.47 9.16
CA ALA A 407 27.59 -51.04 10.51
C ALA A 407 27.73 -50.00 11.66
N SER A 408 27.13 -48.80 11.53
CA SER A 408 27.09 -47.82 12.63
C SER A 408 25.84 -48.03 13.50
N THR A 409 26.04 -48.19 14.81
CA THR A 409 25.01 -48.57 15.79
C THR A 409 24.12 -47.42 16.27
N ASP A 410 24.45 -46.17 15.95
CA ASP A 410 23.71 -45.02 16.47
C ASP A 410 22.51 -44.69 15.58
N ARG A 411 21.33 -45.07 16.06
CA ARG A 411 20.03 -44.75 15.44
C ARG A 411 19.43 -43.59 16.23
N GLY A 412 19.71 -42.36 15.80
CA GLY A 412 19.07 -41.18 16.38
C GLY A 412 17.53 -41.25 16.29
N SER A 413 16.84 -40.55 17.20
CA SER A 413 15.38 -40.42 17.17
C SER A 413 14.90 -39.78 15.87
N ARG A 414 13.80 -40.28 15.30
CA ARG A 414 13.18 -39.69 14.10
C ARG A 414 12.65 -38.29 14.42
N ARG A 415 13.15 -37.30 13.69
CA ARG A 415 12.73 -35.89 13.82
C ARG A 415 11.62 -35.60 12.83
N SER A 416 10.60 -34.85 13.25
CA SER A 416 9.51 -34.41 12.39
C SER A 416 9.61 -32.93 12.04
N PHE A 417 9.03 -32.55 10.92
CA PHE A 417 8.93 -31.17 10.50
C PHE A 417 8.12 -30.32 11.49
N ALA A 418 7.11 -30.90 12.15
CA ALA A 418 6.34 -30.23 13.19
C ALA A 418 7.21 -29.80 14.40
N LEU A 419 8.19 -30.64 14.78
CA LEU A 419 9.16 -30.27 15.83
C LEU A 419 10.04 -29.10 15.37
N TYR A 420 10.50 -29.11 14.12
CA TYR A 420 11.27 -28.00 13.55
C TYR A 420 10.48 -26.70 13.55
N VAL A 421 9.21 -26.72 13.13
CA VAL A 421 8.33 -25.55 13.13
C VAL A 421 8.19 -24.98 14.53
N ARG A 422 7.94 -25.84 15.53
CA ARG A 422 7.81 -25.41 16.94
C ARG A 422 9.10 -24.79 17.47
N GLU A 423 10.26 -25.39 17.18
CA GLU A 423 11.56 -24.84 17.56
C GLU A 423 11.82 -23.48 16.88
N ALA A 424 11.49 -23.36 15.59
CA ALA A 424 11.66 -22.12 14.84
C ALA A 424 10.71 -21.00 15.31
N GLU A 425 9.46 -21.31 15.64
CA GLU A 425 8.50 -20.37 16.22
C GLU A 425 8.94 -19.91 17.62
N GLN A 426 9.44 -20.82 18.46
CA GLN A 426 9.97 -20.48 19.77
C GLN A 426 11.23 -19.60 19.68
N ALA A 427 12.16 -19.93 18.78
CA ALA A 427 13.36 -19.12 18.54
C ALA A 427 12.99 -17.70 18.11
N ARG A 428 11.97 -17.56 17.26
CA ARG A 428 11.45 -16.25 16.84
C ARG A 428 10.78 -15.49 17.96
N ALA A 429 9.90 -16.13 18.73
CA ALA A 429 9.24 -15.51 19.88
C ALA A 429 10.27 -15.00 20.90
N ARG A 430 11.34 -15.76 21.16
CA ARG A 430 12.46 -15.32 22.00
C ARG A 430 13.16 -14.10 21.39
N SER A 431 13.52 -14.15 20.11
CA SER A 431 14.18 -13.02 19.44
C SER A 431 13.31 -11.74 19.42
N GLN A 432 11.99 -11.90 19.29
CA GLN A 432 11.04 -10.78 19.34
C GLN A 432 10.96 -10.19 20.75
N ALA A 433 10.81 -11.03 21.78
CA ALA A 433 10.81 -10.58 23.17
C ALA A 433 12.14 -9.90 23.57
N GLU A 434 13.28 -10.42 23.10
CA GLU A 434 14.58 -9.78 23.30
C GLU A 434 14.68 -8.42 22.60
N ASN A 435 14.16 -8.30 21.37
CA ASN A 435 14.15 -7.03 20.65
C ASN A 435 13.19 -6.02 21.28
N GLU A 436 12.01 -6.46 21.75
CA GLU A 436 11.04 -5.61 22.45
C GLU A 436 11.60 -5.13 23.79
N SER A 437 12.20 -6.01 24.58
CA SER A 437 12.85 -5.63 25.83
C SER A 437 14.01 -4.65 25.61
N LYS A 438 14.82 -4.84 24.56
CA LYS A 438 15.85 -3.86 24.16
C LYS A 438 15.23 -2.51 23.79
N ARG A 439 14.17 -2.49 22.99
CA ARG A 439 13.46 -1.25 22.61
C ARG A 439 12.87 -0.52 23.82
N LEU A 440 12.28 -1.26 24.75
CA LEU A 440 11.75 -0.69 26.00
C LEU A 440 12.87 -0.13 26.88
N GLN A 441 14.00 -0.82 26.96
CA GLN A 441 15.15 -0.34 27.72
C GLN A 441 15.75 0.92 27.09
N GLU A 442 15.80 0.99 25.75
CA GLU A 442 16.23 2.19 25.02
C GLU A 442 15.26 3.36 25.22
N SER A 443 13.94 3.13 25.18
CA SER A 443 12.95 4.18 25.43
C SER A 443 13.01 4.70 26.86
N GLN A 444 13.15 3.81 27.85
CA GLN A 444 13.31 4.20 29.26
C GLN A 444 14.59 5.02 29.47
N ARG A 445 15.71 4.63 28.84
CA ARG A 445 16.96 5.41 28.90
C ARG A 445 16.81 6.80 28.27
N ALA A 446 16.08 6.89 27.15
CA ALA A 446 15.82 8.17 26.50
C ALA A 446 14.94 9.09 27.38
N GLU A 447 13.89 8.54 28.01
CA GLU A 447 13.03 9.27 28.95
C GLU A 447 13.81 9.74 30.19
N GLN A 448 14.69 8.90 30.75
CA GLN A 448 15.55 9.28 31.87
C GLN A 448 16.51 10.41 31.47
N ALA A 449 17.11 10.35 30.28
CA ALA A 449 17.99 11.39 29.78
C ALA A 449 17.26 12.74 29.57
N GLU A 450 16.02 12.71 29.06
CA GLU A 450 15.14 13.89 28.97
C GLU A 450 14.84 14.46 30.36
N LEU A 451 14.48 13.61 31.33
CA LEU A 451 14.19 14.04 32.70
C LEU A 451 15.41 14.68 33.38
N ASP A 452 16.60 14.10 33.19
CA ASP A 452 17.85 14.64 33.74
C ASP A 452 18.20 15.99 33.10
N LYS A 453 17.92 16.17 31.80
CA LYS A 453 18.09 17.46 31.13
C LYS A 453 17.14 18.51 31.72
N LEU A 454 15.87 18.17 31.92
CA LEU A 454 14.89 19.07 32.57
C LEU A 454 15.31 19.42 34.00
N ARG A 455 15.80 18.45 34.78
CA ARG A 455 16.32 18.68 36.13
C ARG A 455 17.49 19.67 36.13
N ARG A 456 18.43 19.54 35.20
CA ARG A 456 19.55 20.48 35.02
C ARG A 456 19.05 21.88 34.65
N GLU A 457 18.07 21.99 33.75
CA GLU A 457 17.49 23.29 33.38
C GLU A 457 16.77 23.97 34.56
N VAL A 458 16.04 23.20 35.38
CA VAL A 458 15.40 23.72 36.60
C VAL A 458 16.43 24.15 37.65
N ALA A 459 17.51 23.37 37.84
CA ALA A 459 18.58 23.74 38.76
C ALA A 459 19.26 25.06 38.33
N LEU A 460 19.57 25.22 37.04
CA LEU A 460 20.12 26.45 36.50
C LEU A 460 19.17 27.65 36.63
N LYS A 461 17.86 27.44 36.50
CA LYS A 461 16.86 28.49 36.76
C LYS A 461 16.84 28.89 38.24
N ARG A 462 16.87 27.93 39.16
CA ARG A 462 16.93 28.21 40.60
C ARG A 462 18.21 28.93 41.00
N GLU A 463 19.36 28.57 40.44
CA GLU A 463 20.62 29.29 40.66
C GLU A 463 20.54 30.74 40.15
N ARG A 464 19.98 30.96 38.96
CA ARG A 464 19.76 32.31 38.43
C ARG A 464 18.82 33.13 39.32
N GLU A 465 17.75 32.53 39.81
CA GLU A 465 16.80 33.17 40.72
C GLU A 465 17.44 33.47 42.09
N ALA A 466 18.28 32.58 42.63
CA ALA A 466 19.00 32.78 43.88
C ALA A 466 20.04 33.92 43.78
N ILE A 467 20.75 34.00 42.63
CA ILE A 467 21.69 35.10 42.34
C ILE A 467 20.93 36.44 42.20
N LEU A 468 19.75 36.44 41.58
CA LEU A 468 18.90 37.63 41.47
C LEU A 468 18.25 38.04 42.81
N ALA A 469 18.02 37.09 43.71
CA ALA A 469 17.44 37.31 45.04
C ALA A 469 18.47 37.70 46.13
N GLY A 470 19.77 37.74 45.80
CA GLY A 470 20.83 38.20 46.71
C GLY A 470 21.13 37.25 47.87
N ALA A 471 20.86 35.94 47.73
CA ALA A 471 21.18 34.95 48.76
C ALA A 471 22.63 34.47 48.62
N GLU A 472 23.38 34.50 49.72
CA GLU A 472 24.79 34.13 49.80
C GLU A 472 24.98 32.60 49.70
N PRO A 473 25.93 32.08 48.89
CA PRO A 473 26.13 30.64 48.73
C PRO A 473 26.73 30.01 50.00
N PRO A 474 26.37 28.76 50.36
CA PRO A 474 27.01 28.06 51.46
C PRO A 474 28.50 27.81 51.15
N ALA A 475 29.36 28.17 52.09
CA ALA A 475 30.80 28.11 51.97
C ALA A 475 31.31 26.68 51.72
N VAL A 476 32.01 26.50 50.59
CA VAL A 476 32.73 25.28 50.24
C VAL A 476 33.98 25.18 51.12
N ALA A 477 34.05 24.16 51.98
CA ALA A 477 35.24 23.85 52.75
C ALA A 477 36.40 23.45 51.83
N ALA A 478 37.57 24.06 52.05
CA ALA A 478 38.78 23.90 51.26
C ALA A 478 39.41 22.49 51.39
N PRO A 479 39.98 21.91 50.32
CA PRO A 479 40.77 20.68 50.41
C PRO A 479 42.21 20.99 50.86
N ALA A 480 42.63 20.30 51.92
CA ALA A 480 43.99 20.30 52.43
C ALA A 480 44.97 19.55 51.50
N ALA A 481 46.24 19.96 51.60
CA ALA A 481 47.36 19.61 50.74
C ALA A 481 47.75 18.11 50.71
N ALA A 482 48.38 17.74 49.60
CA ALA A 482 48.92 16.43 49.29
C ALA A 482 50.08 16.00 50.22
N VAL A 483 50.01 14.75 50.69
CA VAL A 483 51.16 13.97 51.16
C VAL A 483 50.99 12.53 50.66
N ALA A 484 52.00 12.03 49.96
CA ALA A 484 52.23 10.59 49.74
C ALA A 484 53.36 10.14 50.71
N PRO A 485 53.66 8.84 50.93
CA PRO A 485 53.01 7.59 50.49
C PRO A 485 52.84 6.53 51.62
N ALA A 486 52.35 5.35 51.23
CA ALA A 486 52.65 4.00 51.76
C ALA A 486 51.67 3.27 52.70
N ALA A 487 51.58 1.97 52.41
CA ALA A 487 51.14 0.82 53.22
C ALA A 487 49.63 0.48 53.34
N ALA A 488 49.27 -0.67 52.75
CA ALA A 488 48.17 -1.56 53.19
C ALA A 488 48.40 -1.98 54.67
N PRO A 489 47.40 -2.48 55.46
CA PRO A 489 46.27 -3.34 55.05
C PRO A 489 44.91 -3.16 55.80
N VAL A 490 43.87 -3.83 55.27
CA VAL A 490 42.72 -4.53 55.91
C VAL A 490 42.12 -4.00 57.23
N ALA A 491 40.83 -3.62 57.21
CA ALA A 491 39.78 -3.84 58.26
C ALA A 491 38.52 -3.02 57.85
N GLU A 492 37.34 -3.65 57.66
CA GLU A 492 36.29 -3.89 58.67
C GLU A 492 35.15 -2.86 58.50
N VAL A 493 33.98 -3.36 58.07
CA VAL A 493 32.76 -2.57 57.83
C VAL A 493 32.02 -2.45 59.16
N ALA A 494 32.03 -1.24 59.72
CA ALA A 494 31.17 -0.86 60.83
C ALA A 494 29.89 -0.17 60.29
N GLU A 495 28.77 -0.73 60.69
CA GLU A 495 27.39 -0.29 60.47
C GLU A 495 27.13 1.05 61.19
N VAL A 496 26.51 2.02 60.51
CA VAL A 496 25.97 3.24 61.15
C VAL A 496 24.50 3.35 60.79
N ALA A 497 23.67 3.16 61.82
CA ALA A 497 22.22 3.31 61.82
C ALA A 497 21.80 4.77 61.55
N ALA A 498 20.75 4.95 60.75
CA ALA A 498 20.13 6.24 60.46
C ALA A 498 19.03 6.59 61.49
N GLU A 499 18.92 7.88 61.81
CA GLU A 499 17.98 8.47 62.78
C GLU A 499 16.49 8.34 62.38
N PRO A 500 15.55 8.26 63.35
CA PRO A 500 14.13 8.03 63.07
C PRO A 500 13.42 9.27 62.50
N VAL A 501 12.71 9.06 61.39
CA VAL A 501 11.89 10.06 60.66
C VAL A 501 10.56 10.32 61.41
N ASP A 502 10.11 11.59 61.44
CA ASP A 502 8.86 12.04 62.07
C ASP A 502 7.60 11.25 61.60
N ALA A 503 6.68 10.98 62.53
CA ALA A 503 5.54 10.07 62.32
C ALA A 503 4.56 10.52 61.20
N GLU A 504 4.40 11.82 60.97
CA GLU A 504 3.57 12.35 59.87
C GLU A 504 4.24 12.15 58.50
N GLN A 505 5.57 12.28 58.43
CA GLN A 505 6.32 12.01 57.21
C GLN A 505 6.32 10.51 56.89
N GLN A 506 6.46 9.65 57.91
CA GLN A 506 6.32 8.20 57.73
C GLN A 506 4.94 7.83 57.18
N ALA A 507 3.85 8.41 57.70
CA ALA A 507 2.50 8.13 57.21
C ALA A 507 2.31 8.52 55.73
N ASN A 508 2.88 9.65 55.31
CA ASN A 508 2.81 10.11 53.91
C ASN A 508 3.66 9.23 52.97
N LEU A 509 4.85 8.81 53.40
CA LEU A 509 5.71 7.88 52.65
C LEU A 509 5.07 6.50 52.52
N ILE A 510 4.39 6.02 53.56
CA ILE A 510 3.67 4.74 53.50
C ILE A 510 2.46 4.84 52.55
N ALA A 511 1.77 5.98 52.53
CA ALA A 511 0.63 6.18 51.62
C ALA A 511 1.06 6.23 50.14
N SER A 512 2.26 6.74 49.84
CA SER A 512 2.77 6.79 48.45
C SER A 512 3.16 5.42 47.89
N LEU A 513 3.44 4.43 48.76
CA LEU A 513 3.77 3.05 48.36
C LEU A 513 2.56 2.24 47.85
N GLY A 514 1.33 2.75 48.00
CA GLY A 514 0.14 2.14 47.41
C GLY A 514 -0.24 0.77 48.00
N ASP A 515 -0.39 -0.24 47.15
CA ASP A 515 -0.87 -1.58 47.51
C ASP A 515 0.30 -2.49 47.94
N LEU A 516 0.48 -2.60 49.25
CA LEU A 516 1.58 -3.34 49.87
C LEU A 516 1.44 -4.87 49.74
N THR A 517 0.29 -5.37 49.28
CA THR A 517 0.06 -6.82 49.14
C THR A 517 0.83 -7.46 47.99
N GLN A 518 1.47 -6.65 47.14
CA GLN A 518 2.25 -7.12 45.99
C GLN A 518 3.72 -7.44 46.36
N TYR A 519 4.18 -6.98 47.53
CA TYR A 519 5.57 -7.13 47.96
C TYR A 519 5.71 -8.26 48.98
N SER A 520 6.80 -9.01 48.87
CA SER A 520 7.19 -10.02 49.87
C SER A 520 7.71 -9.36 51.15
N GLU A 521 7.71 -10.09 52.26
CA GLU A 521 8.19 -9.60 53.57
C GLU A 521 9.66 -9.15 53.52
N SER A 522 10.50 -9.84 52.74
CA SER A 522 11.89 -9.43 52.50
C SER A 522 12.01 -8.11 51.74
N GLU A 523 11.18 -7.90 50.72
CA GLU A 523 11.18 -6.67 49.93
C GLU A 523 10.66 -5.47 50.74
N LEU A 524 9.64 -5.68 51.58
CA LEU A 524 9.13 -4.65 52.48
C LEU A 524 10.18 -4.22 53.52
N ASN A 525 11.00 -5.15 54.02
CA ASN A 525 12.10 -4.81 54.92
C ASN A 525 13.21 -4.01 54.22
N SER A 526 13.49 -4.31 52.94
CA SER A 526 14.43 -3.51 52.13
C SER A 526 13.88 -2.11 51.85
N ILE A 527 12.59 -1.99 51.50
CA ILE A 527 11.91 -0.70 51.28
C ILE A 527 11.87 0.12 52.59
N ALA A 528 11.64 -0.53 53.73
CA ALA A 528 11.67 0.09 55.05
C ALA A 528 13.05 0.70 55.35
N ALA A 529 14.11 -0.07 55.11
CA ALA A 529 15.49 0.36 55.33
C ALA A 529 15.89 1.52 54.41
N GLU A 530 15.44 1.52 53.15
CA GLU A 530 15.75 2.57 52.18
C GLU A 530 14.98 3.88 52.45
N LEU A 531 13.74 3.78 52.94
CA LEU A 531 12.90 4.95 53.25
C LEU A 531 13.02 5.46 54.69
N GLY A 532 13.81 4.78 55.54
CA GLY A 532 13.94 5.11 56.97
C GLY A 532 12.62 4.95 57.75
N VAL A 533 11.76 4.05 57.30
CA VAL A 533 10.45 3.76 57.92
C VAL A 533 10.55 2.47 58.73
N ASP A 534 9.88 2.40 59.88
CA ASP A 534 9.86 1.17 60.68
C ASP A 534 9.20 0.00 59.90
N PRO A 535 9.92 -1.12 59.67
CA PRO A 535 9.40 -2.27 58.93
C PRO A 535 8.12 -2.86 59.54
N LEU A 536 7.94 -2.75 60.86
CA LEU A 536 6.74 -3.24 61.54
C LEU A 536 5.48 -2.48 61.10
N VAL A 537 5.62 -1.19 60.77
CA VAL A 537 4.49 -0.36 60.32
C VAL A 537 4.04 -0.78 58.92
N LEU A 538 4.97 -1.06 58.01
CA LEU A 538 4.65 -1.52 56.65
C LEU A 538 3.97 -2.90 56.66
N LEU A 539 4.47 -3.83 57.48
CA LEU A 539 3.85 -5.16 57.64
C LEU A 539 2.46 -5.07 58.27
N SER A 540 2.24 -4.16 59.22
CA SER A 540 0.92 -3.93 59.80
C SER A 540 -0.09 -3.41 58.77
N LYS A 541 0.33 -2.48 57.91
CA LYS A 541 -0.50 -1.91 56.84
C LYS A 541 -0.80 -2.93 55.75
N GLN A 542 0.17 -3.77 55.38
CA GLN A 542 -0.05 -4.89 54.46
C GLN A 542 -1.13 -5.84 55.01
N LYS A 543 -1.06 -6.23 56.29
CA LYS A 543 -2.08 -7.08 56.93
C LYS A 543 -3.48 -6.46 56.89
N VAL A 544 -3.59 -5.15 57.12
CA VAL A 544 -4.86 -4.42 57.03
C VAL A 544 -5.40 -4.41 55.60
N GLN A 545 -4.55 -4.19 54.59
CA GLN A 545 -4.97 -4.22 53.19
C GLN A 545 -5.42 -5.62 52.74
N VAL A 546 -4.74 -6.68 53.19
CA VAL A 546 -5.17 -8.07 52.98
C VAL A 546 -6.54 -8.33 53.63
N ALA A 547 -6.75 -7.85 54.86
CA ALA A 547 -8.03 -8.00 55.55
C ALA A 547 -9.17 -7.25 54.83
N ILE A 548 -8.93 -6.03 54.35
CA ILE A 548 -9.91 -5.25 53.57
C ILE A 548 -10.22 -5.93 52.23
N LYS A 549 -9.21 -6.44 51.51
CA LYS A 549 -9.42 -7.19 50.27
C LYS A 549 -10.22 -8.46 50.51
N ARG A 550 -9.94 -9.18 51.59
CA ARG A 550 -10.70 -10.39 51.99
C ARG A 550 -12.15 -10.06 52.35
N ALA A 551 -12.40 -8.94 53.04
CA ALA A 551 -13.75 -8.48 53.36
C ALA A 551 -14.53 -8.03 52.10
N LYS A 552 -13.87 -7.37 51.15
CA LYS A 552 -14.48 -6.97 49.86
C LYS A 552 -14.73 -8.14 48.91
N ALA A 553 -13.95 -9.22 48.98
CA ALA A 553 -14.13 -10.41 48.17
C ALA A 553 -15.19 -11.39 48.71
N GLY A 554 -15.76 -11.09 49.89
CA GLY A 554 -16.77 -11.91 50.57
C GLY A 554 -18.18 -11.32 50.61
N VAL A 555 -18.51 -10.40 49.69
CA VAL A 555 -19.87 -9.84 49.46
C VAL A 555 -20.31 -10.18 48.04
#